data_AF-A0A553ZSD0-F1
#
_entry.id   AF-A0A553ZSD0-F1
#
_cell.length_a   1.000
_cell.length_b   1.000
_cell.length_c   1.000
_cell.angle_alpha   90.00
_cell.angle_beta   90.00
_cell.angle_gamma   90.00
#
_symmetry.space_group_name_H-M   'P 1'
#
loop_
_entity.id
_entity.type
_entity.pdbx_description
1 polymer ?
#
loop_
_entity_poly.entity_id
_entity_poly.type
_entity_poly.pdbx_seq_one_letter_code
_entity_poly.pdbx_strand_id
1 'polypeptide(L)'
;GTKSFVVTCYDPDAPTGSGWWPWLVVNLPADTRVLPQGFGSGLVAMPDGVLQTRTDFGKTGYDGAAPPKGETHRYIFTVHALDIE
;
A
#
# COMPACT_ATOMS: atom_id res chain seq x y z
N GLY A 1 12.62 -16.01 10.94
CA GLY A 1 13.06 -14.66 10.50
C GLY A 1 12.08 -14.13 9.48
N THR A 2 12.28 -12.91 9.00
CA THR A 2 11.44 -12.32 7.93
C THR A 2 11.59 -13.10 6.64
N LYS A 3 10.46 -13.38 5.97
CA LYS A 3 10.38 -14.11 4.70
C LYS A 3 9.71 -13.28 3.59
N SER A 4 8.84 -12.34 3.94
CA SER A 4 8.30 -11.36 3.00
C SER A 4 7.97 -10.05 3.71
N PHE A 5 7.64 -9.03 2.92
CA PHE A 5 7.05 -7.79 3.41
C PHE A 5 5.69 -7.50 2.77
N VAL A 6 4.87 -6.79 3.54
CA VAL A 6 3.66 -6.12 3.08
C VAL A 6 3.84 -4.62 3.31
N VAL A 7 3.45 -3.81 2.33
CA VAL A 7 3.36 -2.36 2.47
C VAL A 7 1.91 -1.93 2.27
N THR A 8 1.41 -1.11 3.18
CA THR A 8 0.07 -0.54 3.09
C THR A 8 0.12 0.98 3.21
N CYS A 9 -0.87 1.64 2.60
CA CYS A 9 -1.30 2.98 2.94
C CYS A 9 -2.74 2.87 3.43
N TYR A 10 -3.05 3.45 4.60
CA TYR A 10 -4.39 3.46 5.18
C TYR A 10 -4.75 4.83 5.72
N ASP A 11 -5.95 5.28 5.42
CA ASP A 11 -6.57 6.48 5.96
C ASP A 11 -7.65 6.07 6.98
N PRO A 12 -7.36 6.12 8.30
CA PRO A 12 -8.34 5.80 9.33
C PRO A 12 -9.42 6.88 9.50
N ASP A 13 -9.23 8.07 8.94
CA ASP A 13 -10.09 9.24 9.14
C ASP A 13 -11.19 9.34 8.06
N ALA A 14 -11.09 8.55 6.99
CA ALA A 14 -12.12 8.48 5.96
C ALA A 14 -13.51 8.10 6.53
N PRO A 15 -14.57 8.88 6.24
CA PRO A 15 -15.89 8.73 6.88
C PRO A 15 -16.74 7.63 6.20
N THR A 16 -16.21 6.41 6.11
CA THR A 16 -16.84 5.25 5.45
C THR A 16 -17.33 4.18 6.44
N GLY A 17 -16.96 4.31 7.72
CA GLY A 17 -17.16 3.28 8.74
C GLY A 17 -16.01 2.26 8.83
N SER A 18 -15.10 2.22 7.86
CA SER A 18 -13.97 1.27 7.80
C SER A 18 -12.65 1.92 7.38
N GLY A 19 -12.56 3.26 7.40
CA GLY A 19 -11.43 4.00 6.83
C GLY A 19 -11.32 3.81 5.31
N TRP A 20 -10.11 3.98 4.79
CA TRP A 20 -9.83 3.83 3.36
C TRP A 20 -8.44 3.23 3.13
N TRP A 21 -8.33 2.29 2.19
CA TRP A 21 -7.08 1.68 1.76
C TRP A 21 -6.65 2.21 0.38
N PRO A 22 -5.85 3.30 0.32
CA PRO A 22 -5.31 3.80 -0.95
C PRO A 22 -4.30 2.88 -1.63
N TRP A 23 -3.63 1.99 -0.89
CA TRP A 23 -2.59 1.12 -1.46
C TRP A 23 -2.28 -0.10 -0.61
N LEU A 24 -2.07 -1.24 -1.28
CA LEU A 24 -1.59 -2.48 -0.70
C LEU A 24 -0.61 -3.18 -1.66
N VAL A 25 0.53 -3.59 -1.14
CA VAL A 25 1.53 -4.43 -1.83
C VAL A 25 1.87 -5.62 -0.93
N VAL A 26 1.85 -6.82 -1.50
CA VAL A 26 2.13 -8.07 -0.78
C VAL A 26 3.23 -8.87 -1.48
N ASN A 27 3.77 -9.84 -0.76
CA ASN A 27 4.79 -10.79 -1.23
C ASN A 27 6.09 -10.11 -1.69
N LEU A 28 6.44 -8.97 -1.09
CA LEU A 28 7.75 -8.36 -1.32
C LEU A 28 8.83 -9.30 -0.76
N PRO A 29 9.87 -9.68 -1.54
CA PRO A 29 10.92 -10.58 -1.07
C PRO A 29 11.61 -10.13 0.22
N ALA A 30 12.11 -11.07 1.02
CA ALA A 30 12.78 -10.83 2.31
C ALA A 30 14.02 -9.91 2.23
N ASP A 31 14.62 -9.74 1.05
CA ASP A 31 15.75 -8.85 0.78
C ASP A 31 15.31 -7.46 0.27
N THR A 32 14.01 -7.21 0.09
CA THR A 32 13.47 -5.89 -0.26
C THR A 32 13.81 -4.86 0.81
N ARG A 33 14.44 -3.75 0.44
CA ARG A 33 14.77 -2.64 1.34
C ARG A 33 14.23 -1.29 0.90
N VAL A 34 13.69 -1.21 -0.31
CA VAL A 34 13.24 0.05 -0.92
C VAL A 34 12.10 -0.21 -1.89
N LEU A 35 11.11 0.67 -1.87
CA LEU A 35 10.17 0.86 -2.97
C LEU A 35 10.51 2.22 -3.59
N PRO A 36 10.97 2.27 -4.85
CA PRO A 36 11.20 3.54 -5.53
C PRO A 36 9.90 4.35 -5.61
N GLN A 37 10.03 5.68 -5.67
CA GLN A 37 8.87 6.53 -5.90
C GLN A 37 8.15 6.10 -7.19
N GLY A 38 6.82 6.00 -7.12
CA GLY A 38 6.01 5.55 -8.25
C GLY A 38 5.93 4.03 -8.44
N PHE A 39 6.45 3.21 -7.51
CA PHE A 39 6.29 1.75 -7.54
C PHE A 39 4.81 1.33 -7.68
N GLY A 40 3.93 1.99 -6.93
CA GLY A 40 2.47 1.79 -7.01
C GLY A 40 1.79 2.41 -8.24
N SER A 41 2.52 3.12 -9.10
CA SER A 41 1.97 3.99 -10.16
C SER A 41 2.35 3.55 -11.58
N GLY A 42 2.90 2.33 -11.74
CA GLY A 42 3.29 1.79 -13.04
C GLY A 42 4.61 2.34 -13.61
N LEU A 43 5.38 3.09 -12.82
CA LEU A 43 6.68 3.64 -13.23
C LEU A 43 7.85 2.69 -12.96
N VAL A 44 7.62 1.65 -12.16
CA VAL A 44 8.60 0.62 -11.81
C VAL A 44 8.06 -0.73 -12.25
N ALA A 45 8.88 -1.54 -12.89
CA ALA A 45 8.53 -2.91 -13.22
C ALA A 45 8.28 -3.71 -11.94
N MET A 46 7.22 -4.52 -11.92
CA MET A 46 6.89 -5.35 -10.78
C MET A 46 7.86 -6.53 -10.70
N PRO A 47 8.56 -6.76 -9.58
CA PRO A 47 9.37 -7.97 -9.41
C PRO A 47 8.47 -9.22 -9.42
N ASP A 48 9.04 -10.35 -9.81
CA ASP A 48 8.33 -11.62 -9.85
C ASP A 48 7.74 -11.97 -8.46
N GLY A 49 6.50 -12.42 -8.44
CA GLY A 49 5.79 -12.82 -7.22
C GLY A 49 5.19 -11.67 -6.40
N VAL A 50 5.61 -10.42 -6.62
CA VAL A 50 5.04 -9.25 -5.94
C VAL A 50 3.67 -8.92 -6.51
N LEU A 51 2.70 -8.66 -5.64
CA LEU A 51 1.35 -8.32 -6.04
C LEU A 51 0.91 -6.99 -5.44
N GLN A 52 0.28 -6.15 -6.26
CA GLN A 52 -0.57 -5.06 -5.77
C GLN A 52 -2.00 -5.57 -5.71
N THR A 53 -2.61 -5.56 -4.51
CA THR A 53 -3.96 -6.08 -4.33
C THR A 53 -5.02 -4.97 -4.48
N ARG A 54 -6.30 -5.36 -4.47
CA ARG A 54 -7.41 -4.44 -4.68
C ARG A 54 -7.51 -3.43 -3.52
N THR A 55 -7.63 -2.16 -3.88
CA THR A 55 -7.86 -1.03 -2.97
C THR A 55 -9.35 -0.69 -2.88
N ASP A 56 -9.70 0.24 -1.99
CA ASP A 56 -11.07 0.77 -1.88
C ASP A 56 -11.49 1.61 -3.10
N PHE A 57 -10.56 2.05 -3.95
CA PHE A 57 -10.85 2.60 -5.28
C PHE A 57 -11.36 1.55 -6.28
N GLY A 58 -11.36 0.28 -5.89
CA GLY A 58 -11.83 -0.82 -6.73
C GLY A 58 -10.88 -1.21 -7.85
N LYS A 59 -9.60 -0.88 -7.71
CA LYS A 59 -8.50 -1.26 -8.62
C LYS A 59 -7.23 -1.56 -7.83
N THR A 60 -6.22 -2.13 -8.47
CA THR A 60 -4.88 -2.28 -7.90
C THR A 60 -4.06 -1.00 -8.18
N GLY A 61 -2.92 -0.83 -7.49
CA GLY A 61 -2.11 0.39 -7.61
C GLY A 61 -2.26 1.33 -6.42
N TYR A 62 -1.38 2.32 -6.32
CA TYR A 62 -1.50 3.44 -5.41
C TYR A 62 -2.35 4.54 -6.06
N ASP A 63 -3.41 4.97 -5.39
CA ASP A 63 -4.11 6.22 -5.70
C ASP A 63 -4.03 7.16 -4.48
N GLY A 64 -3.88 8.46 -4.72
CA GLY A 64 -3.46 9.41 -3.70
C GLY A 64 -4.54 9.84 -2.71
N ALA A 65 -4.15 10.73 -1.80
CA ALA A 65 -5.07 11.39 -0.88
C ALA A 65 -6.10 12.26 -1.63
N ALA A 66 -7.38 12.08 -1.29
CA ALA A 66 -8.49 12.90 -1.78
C ALA A 66 -9.57 13.10 -0.69
N PRO A 67 -9.21 13.66 0.48
CA PRO A 67 -10.16 13.85 1.57
C PRO A 67 -11.26 14.85 1.20
N PRO A 68 -12.40 14.85 1.91
CA PRO A 68 -13.41 15.89 1.76
C PRO A 68 -12.82 17.29 1.95
N LYS A 69 -13.39 18.27 1.23
CA LYS A 69 -12.88 19.65 1.26
C LYS A 69 -12.87 20.22 2.68
N GLY A 70 -11.70 20.67 3.12
CA GLY A 70 -11.50 21.32 4.42
C GLY A 70 -11.09 20.36 5.55
N GLU A 71 -10.99 19.07 5.26
CA GLU A 71 -10.57 18.06 6.22
C GLU A 71 -9.06 17.79 6.13
N THR A 72 -8.48 17.36 7.24
CA THR A 72 -7.08 16.91 7.32
C THR A 72 -7.09 15.48 7.82
N HIS A 73 -6.63 14.55 6.98
CA HIS A 73 -6.61 13.12 7.28
C HIS A 73 -5.19 12.64 7.47
N ARG A 74 -5.04 11.56 8.24
CA ARG A 74 -3.78 10.80 8.34
C ARG A 74 -3.72 9.79 7.21
N TYR A 75 -2.58 9.71 6.54
CA TYR A 75 -2.29 8.64 5.58
C TYR A 75 -1.11 7.84 6.13
N ILE A 76 -1.42 6.68 6.73
CA ILE A 76 -0.46 5.87 7.46
C ILE A 76 0.17 4.89 6.50
N PHE A 77 1.43 5.11 6.15
CA PHE A 77 2.24 4.15 5.41
C PHE A 77 2.90 3.19 6.40
N THR A 78 2.64 1.90 6.25
CA THR A 78 3.16 0.86 7.16
C THR A 78 3.90 -0.21 6.36
N VAL A 79 5.03 -0.69 6.90
CA VAL A 79 5.73 -1.88 6.44
C VAL A 79 5.61 -2.97 7.48
N HIS A 80 5.20 -4.16 7.05
CA HIS A 80 5.07 -5.34 7.89
C HIS A 80 6.09 -6.38 7.45
N ALA A 81 6.87 -6.93 8.38
CA ALA A 81 7.75 -8.05 8.14
C ALA A 81 7.02 -9.35 8.54
N LEU A 82 6.84 -10.26 7.57
CA LEU A 82 6.10 -11.50 7.78
C LEU A 82 7.03 -12.71 7.86
N ASP A 83 6.57 -13.80 8.46
CA ASP A 83 7.31 -15.07 8.62
C ASP A 83 6.93 -16.13 7.56
N ILE A 84 6.15 -15.72 6.56
CA ILE A 84 5.72 -16.50 5.40
C ILE A 84 6.14 -15.77 4.10
N GLU A 85 6.30 -16.55 3.02
CA GLU A 85 6.52 -16.04 1.66
C GLU A 85 5.21 -15.58 1.01
#